data_AF-A0A840MT55-F1
#
_entry.id   AF-A0A840MT55-F1
#
_cell.length_a   1.000
_cell.length_b   1.000
_cell.length_c   1.000
_cell.angle_alpha   90.00
_cell.angle_beta   90.00
_cell.angle_gamma   90.00
#
_symmetry.space_group_name_H-M   'P 1'
#
loop_
_entity.id
_entity.type
_entity.pdbx_description
1 polymer ?
#
loop_
_entity_poly.entity_id
_entity_poly.type
_entity_poly.pdbx_seq_one_letter_code
_entity_poly.pdbx_strand_id
1 'polypeptide(L)'
;MKTAIVINLDYERFGYALCSQYWNQVTSVMEASGFILNNRMFLTNLSPDEAYNNARWVINQIDELTRHNSVNLSQTIREFYGLDYTQVTNLLTPPTSTIAVEFIDNEFVSQSVN
;
A
#
# COMPACT_ATOMS: atom_id res chain seq x y z
N MET A 1 9.47 -9.89 8.17
CA MET A 1 8.23 -9.54 7.44
C MET A 1 8.50 -8.30 6.62
N LYS A 2 7.86 -8.16 5.47
CA LYS A 2 7.97 -6.93 4.70
C LYS A 2 6.73 -6.06 5.00
N THR A 3 6.93 -4.97 5.71
CA THR A 3 5.85 -4.16 6.26
C THR A 3 5.52 -3.01 5.33
N ALA A 4 4.23 -2.74 5.15
CA ALA A 4 3.73 -1.57 4.44
C ALA A 4 2.82 -0.75 5.35
N ILE A 5 2.86 0.57 5.16
CA ILE A 5 1.98 1.53 5.81
C ILE A 5 1.12 2.18 4.72
N VAL A 6 -0.19 2.19 4.92
CA VAL A 6 -1.13 2.90 4.07
C VAL A 6 -1.65 4.12 4.81
N ILE A 7 -1.61 5.27 4.15
CA ILE A 7 -2.18 6.54 4.62
C ILE A 7 -3.05 7.07 3.48
N ASN A 8 -4.34 7.28 3.75
CA ASN A 8 -5.25 7.95 2.83
C ASN A 8 -5.82 9.20 3.50
N LEU A 9 -5.77 10.32 2.79
CA LEU A 9 -6.35 11.59 3.25
C LEU A 9 -7.79 11.74 2.73
N ASP A 10 -8.62 12.48 3.47
CA ASP A 10 -10.00 12.77 3.16
C ASP A 10 -10.11 13.99 2.23
N TYR A 11 -9.78 13.77 0.95
CA TYR A 11 -9.86 14.77 -0.11
C TYR A 11 -11.28 15.30 -0.33
N GLU A 12 -12.31 14.51 -0.01
CA GLU A 12 -13.71 14.88 -0.19
C GLU A 12 -14.11 15.97 0.82
N ARG A 13 -13.68 15.83 2.08
CA ARG A 13 -14.00 16.78 3.14
C ARG A 13 -13.09 18.02 3.14
N PHE A 14 -11.79 17.85 2.91
CA PHE A 14 -10.81 18.92 3.11
C PHE A 14 -10.28 19.54 1.81
N GLY A 15 -10.62 18.95 0.67
CA GLY A 15 -10.26 19.46 -0.64
C GLY A 15 -8.81 19.16 -1.06
N TYR A 16 -8.58 19.21 -2.37
CA TYR A 16 -7.31 18.82 -2.98
C TYR A 16 -6.11 19.64 -2.52
N ALA A 17 -6.25 20.95 -2.43
CA ALA A 17 -5.12 21.84 -2.13
C ALA A 17 -4.47 21.52 -0.77
N LEU A 18 -5.28 21.39 0.29
CA LEU A 18 -4.79 21.09 1.63
C LEU A 18 -4.24 19.67 1.73
N CYS A 19 -4.98 18.69 1.24
CA CYS A 19 -4.54 17.30 1.29
C CYS A 19 -3.27 17.05 0.47
N SER A 20 -3.08 17.70 -0.68
CA SER A 20 -1.82 17.57 -1.44
C SER A 20 -0.63 18.20 -0.73
N GLN A 21 -0.81 19.32 -0.02
CA GLN A 21 0.26 19.89 0.82
C GLN A 21 0.68 18.90 1.91
N TYR A 22 -0.29 18.34 2.63
CA TYR A 22 -0.02 17.34 3.66
C TYR A 22 0.57 16.05 3.09
N TRP A 23 0.08 15.57 1.96
CA TRP A 23 0.61 14.38 1.30
C TRP A 23 2.08 14.53 0.93
N ASN A 24 2.48 15.68 0.42
CA ASN A 24 3.88 15.97 0.09
C ASN A 24 4.76 15.95 1.34
N GLN A 25 4.29 16.53 2.46
CA GLN A 25 5.00 16.51 3.74
C GLN A 25 5.12 15.08 4.29
N VAL A 26 4.02 14.32 4.33
CA VAL A 26 4.01 12.91 4.76
C VAL A 26 5.00 12.11 3.94
N THR A 27 4.95 12.22 2.61
CA THR A 27 5.85 11.49 1.72
C THR A 27 7.30 11.80 2.03
N SER A 28 7.65 13.09 2.10
CA SER A 28 9.02 13.52 2.38
C SER A 28 9.55 13.00 3.72
N VAL A 29 8.74 13.08 4.80
CA VAL A 29 9.17 12.65 6.13
C VAL A 29 9.21 11.12 6.24
N MET A 30 8.25 10.41 5.63
CA MET A 30 8.27 8.94 5.57
C MET A 30 9.50 8.43 4.82
N GLU A 31 9.84 9.02 3.68
CA GLU A 31 11.04 8.66 2.92
C GLU A 31 12.32 8.93 3.70
N ALA A 32 12.41 10.10 4.36
CA ALA A 32 13.53 10.42 5.24
C ALA A 32 13.64 9.45 6.44
N SER A 33 12.52 8.83 6.84
CA SER A 33 12.46 7.85 7.92
C SER A 33 12.72 6.40 7.46
N GLY A 34 13.15 6.22 6.21
CA GLY A 34 13.58 4.93 5.67
C GLY A 34 12.45 4.10 5.03
N PHE A 35 11.31 4.72 4.72
CA PHE A 35 10.27 4.10 3.90
C PHE A 35 10.49 4.38 2.42
N ILE A 36 9.97 3.51 1.55
CA ILE A 36 9.94 3.72 0.10
C ILE A 36 8.48 3.79 -0.33
N LEU A 37 8.08 4.87 -1.01
CA LEU A 37 6.74 4.98 -1.55
C LEU A 37 6.60 4.08 -2.79
N ASN A 38 5.62 3.17 -2.76
CA ASN A 38 5.19 2.37 -3.89
C ASN A 38 3.67 2.49 -4.04
N ASN A 39 3.23 3.20 -5.09
CA ASN A 39 1.84 3.60 -5.30
C ASN A 39 1.27 4.37 -4.09
N ARG A 40 0.44 3.72 -3.26
CA ARG A 40 -0.15 4.31 -2.04
C ARG A 40 0.36 3.66 -0.75
N MET A 41 1.44 2.89 -0.85
CA MET A 41 2.01 2.12 0.26
C MET A 41 3.43 2.59 0.54
N PHE A 42 3.73 2.90 1.79
CA PHE A 42 5.09 3.12 2.27
C PHE A 42 5.68 1.79 2.73
N LEU A 43 6.61 1.25 1.94
CA LEU A 43 7.24 -0.04 2.19
C LEU A 43 8.48 0.13 3.06
N THR A 44 8.75 -0.84 3.93
CA THR A 44 9.98 -0.87 4.74
C THR A 44 10.41 -2.29 5.09
N ASN A 45 11.70 -2.44 5.39
CA ASN A 45 12.27 -3.67 5.94
C ASN A 45 12.27 -3.70 7.48
N LEU A 46 11.80 -2.63 8.13
CA LEU A 46 11.62 -2.59 9.58
C LEU A 46 10.64 -3.68 10.05
N SER A 47 10.83 -4.14 11.28
CA SER A 47 9.84 -5.00 11.93
C SER A 47 8.49 -4.27 12.03
N PRO A 48 7.36 -5.00 12.09
CA PRO A 48 6.04 -4.37 12.19
C PRO A 48 5.94 -3.34 13.32
N ASP A 49 6.42 -3.68 14.52
CA ASP A 49 6.35 -2.77 15.69
C ASP A 49 7.16 -1.49 15.47
N GLU A 50 8.38 -1.61 14.94
CA GLU A 50 9.22 -0.45 14.60
C GLU A 50 8.59 0.39 13.49
N ALA A 51 8.09 -0.23 12.43
CA ALA A 51 7.44 0.45 11.32
C ALA A 51 6.20 1.23 11.77
N TYR A 52 5.35 0.62 12.62
CA TYR A 52 4.14 1.26 13.12
C TYR A 52 4.46 2.42 14.06
N ASN A 53 5.42 2.24 14.96
CA ASN A 53 5.84 3.30 15.86
C ASN A 53 6.48 4.47 15.09
N ASN A 54 7.32 4.17 14.09
CA ASN A 54 7.94 5.17 13.24
C ASN A 54 6.87 5.94 12.44
N ALA A 55 5.93 5.25 11.79
CA ALA A 55 4.85 5.90 11.05
C ALA A 55 3.99 6.81 11.95
N ARG A 56 3.61 6.36 13.16
CA ARG A 56 2.88 7.21 14.12
C ARG A 56 3.71 8.42 14.54
N TRP A 57 5.00 8.22 14.77
CA TRP A 57 5.92 9.31 15.12
C TRP A 57 5.97 10.36 14.00
N VAL A 58 6.05 9.94 12.72
CA VAL A 58 6.02 10.85 11.57
C VAL A 58 4.76 11.72 11.56
N ILE A 59 3.57 11.13 11.73
CA ILE A 59 2.32 11.89 11.79
C ILE A 59 2.35 12.91 12.93
N ASN A 60 2.79 12.50 14.12
CA ASN A 60 2.88 13.38 15.28
C ASN A 60 3.86 14.54 15.06
N GLN A 61 5.00 14.31 14.39
CA GLN A 61 5.94 15.38 14.08
C GLN A 61 5.34 16.41 13.11
N ILE A 62 4.63 15.97 12.08
CA ILE A 62 4.00 16.87 11.12
C ILE A 62 2.89 17.67 11.79
N ASP A 63 2.08 17.03 12.65
CA ASP A 63 1.05 17.73 13.44
C ASP A 63 1.66 18.77 14.37
N GLU A 64 2.76 18.47 15.07
CA GLU A 64 3.42 19.45 15.95
C GLU A 64 3.99 20.63 15.15
N LEU A 65 4.62 20.37 14.00
CA LEU A 65 5.14 21.42 13.10
C LEU A 65 4.02 22.29 12.50
N THR A 66 2.82 21.73 12.34
CA THR A 66 1.66 22.42 11.75
C THR A 66 0.60 22.81 12.77
N ARG A 67 0.91 22.77 14.07
CA ARG A 67 -0.05 23.02 15.17
C ARG A 67 -0.76 24.37 15.15
N HIS A 68 -0.24 25.33 14.41
CA HIS A 68 -0.81 26.67 14.25
C HIS A 68 -1.78 26.77 13.08
N ASN A 69 -1.89 25.73 12.25
CA ASN A 69 -2.86 25.66 11.18
C ASN A 69 -4.27 25.45 11.76
N SER A 70 -5.28 25.86 11.00
CA SER A 70 -6.69 25.65 11.38
C SER A 70 -7.13 24.19 11.30
N VAL A 71 -6.43 23.39 10.50
CA VAL A 71 -6.66 21.95 10.32
C VAL A 71 -5.31 21.28 10.43
N ASN A 72 -5.20 20.23 11.25
CA ASN A 72 -3.98 19.43 11.41
C ASN A 72 -3.99 18.23 10.46
N LEU A 73 -2.82 17.62 10.20
CA LEU A 73 -2.71 16.45 9.35
C LEU A 73 -3.59 15.31 9.86
N SER A 74 -3.53 14.97 11.14
CA SER A 74 -4.31 13.86 11.71
C SER A 74 -5.82 13.98 11.46
N GLN A 75 -6.37 15.19 11.41
CA GLN A 75 -7.78 15.43 11.10
C GLN A 75 -8.13 15.14 9.64
N THR A 76 -7.15 15.26 8.75
CA THR A 76 -7.31 14.97 7.32
C THR A 76 -7.13 13.50 6.98
N ILE A 77 -6.66 12.65 7.91
CA ILE A 77 -6.45 11.23 7.65
C ILE A 77 -7.79 10.49 7.68
N ARG A 78 -8.14 9.84 6.57
CA ARG A 78 -9.30 8.95 6.45
C ARG A 78 -8.95 7.52 6.87
N GLU A 79 -7.79 7.04 6.45
CA GLU A 79 -7.35 5.67 6.73
C GLU A 79 -5.86 5.67 7.06
N PHE A 80 -5.49 4.91 8.10
CA PHE A 80 -4.11 4.73 8.51
C PHE A 80 -3.91 3.34 9.12
N TYR A 81 -3.27 2.45 8.38
CA TYR A 81 -3.08 1.06 8.80
C TYR A 81 -1.78 0.46 8.28
N GLY A 82 -1.27 -0.53 9.02
CA GLY A 82 -0.11 -1.32 8.64
C GLY A 82 -0.52 -2.71 8.15
N LEU A 83 0.25 -3.27 7.21
CA LEU A 83 -0.01 -4.59 6.64
C LEU A 83 1.28 -5.30 6.23
N ASP A 84 1.23 -6.62 6.12
CA ASP A 84 2.26 -7.41 5.44
C ASP A 84 1.99 -7.40 3.94
N TYR A 85 2.83 -6.72 3.16
CA TYR A 85 2.56 -6.53 1.74
C TYR A 85 2.89 -7.76 0.89
N THR A 86 3.47 -8.80 1.49
CA THR A 86 3.60 -10.10 0.80
C THR A 86 2.25 -10.79 0.60
N GLN A 87 1.22 -10.38 1.35
CA GLN A 87 -0.16 -10.86 1.24
C GLN A 87 -1.01 -10.04 0.25
N VAL A 88 -0.43 -8.98 -0.34
CA VAL A 88 -1.15 -8.11 -1.29
C VAL A 88 -0.94 -8.62 -2.72
N THR A 89 -2.04 -8.92 -3.41
CA THR A 89 -2.03 -9.32 -4.82
C THR A 89 -2.45 -8.14 -5.70
N ASN A 90 -1.63 -7.81 -6.70
CA ASN A 90 -1.98 -6.79 -7.69
C ASN A 90 -2.89 -7.39 -8.78
N LEU A 91 -4.18 -7.06 -8.73
CA LEU A 91 -5.20 -7.57 -9.64
C LEU A 91 -5.10 -7.02 -11.08
N LEU A 92 -4.29 -5.97 -11.32
CA LEU A 92 -4.00 -5.48 -12.67
C LEU A 92 -2.90 -6.30 -13.34
N THR A 93 -2.18 -7.13 -12.59
CA THR A 93 -1.17 -8.01 -13.14
C THR A 93 -1.88 -9.30 -13.57
N PRO A 94 -1.62 -9.83 -14.78
CA PRO A 94 -2.19 -11.12 -15.18
C PRO A 94 -1.89 -12.17 -14.10
N PRO A 95 -2.85 -13.06 -13.80
CA PRO A 95 -2.61 -14.14 -12.84
C PRO A 95 -1.36 -14.92 -13.23
N THR A 96 -0.41 -15.04 -12.31
CA THR A 96 0.78 -15.89 -12.47
C THR A 96 0.48 -17.37 -12.28
N SER A 97 -0.79 -17.75 -12.08
CA SER A 97 -1.22 -19.14 -12.16
C SER A 97 -0.77 -19.68 -13.52
N THR A 98 0.24 -20.54 -13.48
CA THR A 98 0.78 -21.27 -14.62
C THR A 98 -0.40 -21.80 -15.42
N ILE A 99 -0.43 -21.50 -16.72
CA ILE A 99 -1.36 -22.16 -17.64
C ILE A 99 -1.13 -23.65 -17.45
N ALA A 100 -2.09 -24.35 -16.84
CA ALA A 100 -2.05 -25.79 -16.72
C ALA A 100 -2.27 -26.35 -18.14
N VAL A 101 -1.18 -26.77 -18.78
CA VAL A 101 -1.24 -27.48 -20.06
C VAL A 101 -1.40 -28.96 -19.73
N GLU A 102 -2.61 -29.47 -19.85
CA GLU A 102 -2.86 -30.91 -19.85
C GLU A 102 -2.75 -31.43 -21.29
N PHE A 103 -1.92 -32.46 -21.48
CA PHE A 103 -1.87 -33.19 -22.75
C PHE A 103 -3.10 -34.09 -22.84
N ILE A 104 -3.87 -33.96 -23.91
CA ILE A 104 -4.97 -34.89 -24.22
C ILE A 104 -4.35 -36.02 -25.04
N ASP A 105 -4.18 -37.19 -24.41
CA ASP A 105 -3.80 -38.42 -25.11
C ASP A 105 -4.99 -38.95 -25.91
N ASN A 106 -4.97 -38.75 -27.23
CA ASN A 106 -5.97 -39.27 -28.16
C ASN A 106 -5.75 -40.77 -28.48
N GLU A 107 -5.69 -41.65 -27.46
CA GLU A 107 -5.57 -43.11 -27.65
C GLU A 107 -6.91 -43.87 -27.77
N PHE A 108 -8.02 -43.20 -28.12
CA PHE A 108 -9.31 -43.88 -28.31
C PHE A 108 -9.96 -43.67 -29.69
N VAL A 109 -9.17 -43.76 -30.77
CA VAL A 109 -9.74 -44.04 -32.11
C VAL A 109 -9.11 -45.30 -32.69
N SER A 110 -9.40 -46.44 -32.06
CA SER A 110 -9.20 -47.76 -32.66
C SER A 110 -10.22 -48.70 -32.06
N GLN A 111 -11.42 -48.73 -32.67
CA GLN A 111 -12.23 -49.92 -32.89
C GLN A 111 -13.63 -49.49 -33.33
N SER A 112 -13.88 -49.52 -34.65
CA SER A 112 -15.04 -50.17 -35.26
C SER A 112 -15.22 -49.69 -36.71
N VAL A 113 -14.59 -50.39 -37.65
CA VAL A 113 -15.18 -50.55 -38.98
C VAL A 113 -15.10 -52.05 -39.27
N ASN A 114 -16.23 -52.72 -39.06
CA ASN A 114 -16.51 -54.04 -39.62
C ASN A 114 -16.71 -53.91 -41.14
#